data_AF-A0A285BWU2-F1
#
_entry.id   AF-A0A285BWU2-F1
#
_cell.length_a   1.000
_cell.length_b   1.000
_cell.length_c   1.000
_cell.angle_alpha   90.00
_cell.angle_beta   90.00
_cell.angle_gamma   90.00
#
_symmetry.space_group_name_H-M   'P 1'
#
loop_
_entity.id
_entity.type
_entity.pdbx_description
1 polymer ?
#
loop_
_entity_poly.entity_id
_entity_poly.type
_entity_poly.pdbx_seq_one_letter_code
_entity_poly.pdbx_strand_id
1 'polypeptide(L)'
;MLNKELKALRKIFFLSVAEAAEHIGYVSARTWQRWELGEYKIPDDVEKKMNDLAERRLQMIESCDDVMSEHDPESTVFDFDMTFDDYRSRHPEASVIDWKLSQSVAAYFLGEGIASLK
;
A
#
# COMPACT_ATOMS: atom_id res chain seq x y z
N MET A 1 -13.44 6.08 10.72
CA MET A 1 -13.14 4.81 10.01
C MET A 1 -13.76 3.65 10.78
N LEU A 2 -14.38 2.70 10.08
CA LEU A 2 -14.90 1.44 10.62
C LEU A 2 -13.82 0.35 10.63
N ASN A 3 -13.97 -0.65 11.49
CA ASN A 3 -13.03 -1.77 11.60
C ASN A 3 -12.85 -2.56 10.28
N LYS A 4 -13.92 -2.68 9.48
CA LYS A 4 -13.87 -3.32 8.16
C LYS A 4 -13.07 -2.49 7.14
N GLU A 5 -13.16 -1.16 7.22
CA GLU A 5 -12.41 -0.24 6.35
C GLU A 5 -10.91 -0.30 6.69
N LEU A 6 -10.54 -0.30 7.96
CA LEU A 6 -9.15 -0.49 8.40
C LEU A 6 -8.54 -1.78 7.81
N LYS A 7 -9.29 -2.88 7.92
CA LYS A 7 -8.86 -4.19 7.39
C LYS A 7 -8.76 -4.21 5.87
N ALA A 8 -9.69 -3.55 5.18
CA ALA A 8 -9.69 -3.44 3.72
C ALA A 8 -8.48 -2.61 3.25
N LEU A 9 -8.24 -1.44 3.84
CA LEU A 9 -7.09 -0.60 3.53
C LEU A 9 -5.77 -1.31 3.78
N ARG A 10 -5.60 -2.00 4.92
CA ARG A 10 -4.38 -2.78 5.19
C ARG A 10 -4.11 -3.81 4.08
N LYS A 11 -5.15 -4.51 3.62
CA LYS A 11 -5.04 -5.49 2.53
C LYS A 11 -4.71 -4.83 1.20
N ILE A 12 -5.36 -3.70 0.88
CA ILE A 12 -5.05 -2.91 -0.31
C ILE A 12 -3.60 -2.46 -0.28
N PHE A 13 -3.07 -2.04 0.87
CA PHE A 13 -1.68 -1.64 1.02
C PHE A 13 -0.70 -2.82 1.13
N PHE A 14 -1.12 -4.07 0.91
CA PHE A 14 -0.26 -5.26 0.94
C PHE A 14 0.46 -5.49 2.28
N LEU A 15 -0.08 -4.90 3.36
CA LEU A 15 0.47 -5.03 4.70
C LEU A 15 -0.09 -6.27 5.39
N SER A 16 0.79 -7.07 5.97
CA SER A 16 0.42 -8.02 7.00
C SER A 16 -0.05 -7.29 8.26
N VAL A 17 -0.72 -8.02 9.15
CA VAL A 17 -1.11 -7.48 10.47
C VAL A 17 0.12 -7.01 11.25
N ALA A 18 1.22 -7.76 11.18
CA ALA A 18 2.46 -7.43 11.89
C ALA A 18 3.09 -6.13 11.35
N GLU A 19 3.23 -6.01 10.03
CA GLU A 19 3.79 -4.81 9.40
C GLU A 19 2.93 -3.57 9.67
N ALA A 20 1.60 -3.69 9.63
CA ALA A 20 0.73 -2.56 9.93
C ALA A 20 0.82 -2.14 11.42
N ALA A 21 0.87 -3.12 12.32
CA ALA A 21 1.05 -2.86 13.75
C ALA A 21 2.41 -2.20 14.05
N GLU A 22 3.47 -2.64 13.38
CA GLU A 22 4.84 -2.13 13.56
C GLU A 22 5.03 -0.74 12.95
N HIS A 23 4.68 -0.57 11.67
CA HIS A 23 5.05 0.63 10.91
C HIS A 23 4.00 1.74 10.95
N ILE A 24 2.75 1.45 11.33
CA ILE A 24 1.67 2.45 11.37
C ILE A 24 1.22 2.69 12.82
N GLY A 25 0.85 1.60 13.50
CA GLY A 25 0.25 1.64 14.82
C GLY A 25 1.24 1.78 15.98
N TYR A 26 2.49 1.38 15.79
CA TYR A 26 3.50 1.25 16.85
C TYR A 26 2.99 0.44 18.05
N VAL A 27 2.29 -0.67 17.76
CA VAL A 27 1.66 -1.55 18.74
C VAL A 27 1.93 -3.01 18.41
N SER A 28 1.50 -3.92 19.28
CA SER A 28 1.51 -5.36 18.98
C SER A 28 0.51 -5.72 17.88
N ALA A 29 0.82 -6.78 17.11
CA ALA A 29 -0.11 -7.36 16.14
C ALA A 29 -1.48 -7.72 16.76
N ARG A 30 -1.49 -8.14 18.03
CA ARG A 30 -2.73 -8.44 18.77
C ARG A 30 -3.58 -7.19 18.97
N THR A 31 -2.98 -6.05 19.28
CA THR A 31 -3.69 -4.77 19.42
C THR A 31 -4.35 -4.39 18.10
N TRP A 32 -3.60 -4.47 17.00
CA TRP A 32 -4.14 -4.20 15.66
C TRP A 32 -5.32 -5.09 15.30
N GLN A 33 -5.21 -6.41 15.54
CA GLN A 33 -6.31 -7.35 15.26
C GLN A 33 -7.60 -6.99 16.00
N ARG A 34 -7.49 -6.51 17.24
CA ARG A 34 -8.66 -6.12 18.02
C ARG A 34 -9.35 -4.87 17.45
N TRP A 35 -8.60 -3.95 16.85
CA TRP A 35 -9.17 -2.85 16.06
C TRP A 35 -9.91 -3.39 14.84
N GLU A 36 -9.32 -4.31 14.09
CA GLU A 36 -9.99 -4.92 12.90
C GLU A 36 -11.22 -5.76 13.25
N LEU A 37 -11.26 -6.36 14.44
CA LEU A 37 -12.41 -7.09 14.96
C LEU A 37 -13.52 -6.17 15.49
N GLY A 38 -13.21 -4.88 15.72
CA GLY A 38 -14.14 -3.94 16.34
C GLY A 38 -14.28 -4.11 17.86
N GLU A 39 -13.35 -4.83 18.50
CA GLU A 39 -13.31 -4.97 19.97
C GLU A 39 -12.89 -3.66 20.64
N TYR A 40 -12.06 -2.85 19.96
CA TYR A 40 -11.64 -1.53 20.41
C TYR A 40 -11.80 -0.50 19.29
N LYS A 41 -12.04 0.76 19.69
CA LYS A 41 -12.03 1.90 18.77
C LYS A 41 -10.64 2.03 18.14
N ILE A 42 -10.61 2.31 16.84
CA ILE A 42 -9.39 2.68 16.12
C ILE A 42 -8.92 4.04 16.65
N PRO A 43 -7.63 4.19 17.04
CA PRO A 43 -7.08 5.49 17.41
C PRO A 43 -7.15 6.50 16.26
N ASP A 44 -7.42 7.76 16.58
CA ASP A 44 -7.64 8.81 15.56
C ASP A 44 -6.37 9.07 14.72
N ASP A 45 -5.17 8.88 15.29
CA ASP A 45 -3.89 9.00 14.59
C ASP A 45 -3.65 7.85 13.61
N VAL A 46 -4.06 6.62 13.97
CA VAL A 46 -4.04 5.45 13.07
C VAL A 46 -5.03 5.64 11.94
N GLU A 47 -6.25 6.10 12.24
CA GLU A 47 -7.25 6.43 11.22
C GLU A 47 -6.71 7.47 10.23
N LYS A 48 -6.14 8.57 10.74
CA LYS A 48 -5.54 9.61 9.91
C LYS A 48 -4.45 9.04 9.00
N LYS A 49 -3.46 8.31 9.55
CA LYS A 49 -2.38 7.71 8.76
C LYS A 49 -2.90 6.78 7.68
N MET A 50 -3.91 5.95 7.96
CA MET A 50 -4.47 5.02 6.98
C MET A 50 -5.18 5.75 5.84
N ASN A 51 -5.85 6.87 6.12
CA ASN A 51 -6.45 7.73 5.10
C ASN A 51 -5.37 8.47 4.28
N ASP A 52 -4.35 9.03 4.93
CA ASP A 52 -3.23 9.68 4.26
C ASP A 52 -2.52 8.71 3.28
N LEU A 53 -2.36 7.43 3.67
CA LEU A 53 -1.83 6.39 2.79
C LEU A 53 -2.77 6.04 1.63
N ALA A 54 -4.08 6.08 1.85
CA ALA A 54 -5.06 5.85 0.78
C ALA A 54 -5.01 6.96 -0.26
N GLU A 55 -4.93 8.21 0.18
CA GLU A 55 -4.76 9.38 -0.68
C GLU A 55 -3.44 9.32 -1.44
N ARG A 56 -2.33 9.02 -0.75
CA ARG A 56 -1.03 8.86 -1.40
C ARG A 56 -1.04 7.77 -2.46
N ARG A 57 -1.70 6.63 -2.18
CA ARG A 57 -1.85 5.55 -3.17
C ARG A 57 -2.62 6.01 -4.40
N LEU A 58 -3.69 6.78 -4.20
CA LEU A 58 -4.48 7.32 -5.31
C LEU A 58 -3.64 8.26 -6.18
N GLN A 59 -2.90 9.18 -5.56
CA GLN A 59 -1.97 10.08 -6.26
C GLN A 59 -0.90 9.32 -7.05
N MET A 60 -0.39 8.20 -6.52
CA MET A 60 0.55 7.35 -7.24
C MET A 60 -0.08 6.68 -8.46
N ILE A 61 -1.35 6.26 -8.38
CA ILE A 61 -2.09 5.70 -9.52
C ILE A 61 -2.29 6.78 -10.57
N GLU A 62 -2.81 7.95 -10.19
CA GLU A 62 -3.05 9.07 -11.11
C GLU A 62 -1.74 9.50 -11.81
N SER A 63 -0.64 9.57 -11.07
CA SER A 63 0.67 9.90 -11.66
C SER A 63 1.14 8.84 -12.66
N CYS A 64 0.82 7.56 -12.43
CA CYS A 64 1.16 6.49 -13.38
C CYS A 64 0.24 6.55 -14.61
N ASP A 65 -1.06 6.77 -14.43
CA ASP A 65 -2.03 6.94 -15.51
C ASP A 65 -1.64 8.10 -16.45
N ASP A 66 -1.24 9.24 -15.88
CA ASP A 66 -0.78 10.40 -16.64
C ASP A 66 0.43 10.03 -17.52
N VAL A 67 1.46 9.41 -16.93
CA VAL A 67 2.66 8.98 -17.66
C VAL A 67 2.34 7.94 -18.74
N MET A 68 1.41 7.02 -18.46
CA MET A 68 0.99 5.99 -19.41
C MET A 68 0.17 6.57 -20.56
N SER A 69 -0.65 7.60 -20.31
CA SER A 69 -1.44 8.27 -21.35
C SER A 69 -0.56 8.98 -22.39
N GLU A 70 0.66 9.36 -22.00
CA GLU A 70 1.68 9.96 -22.88
C GLU A 70 2.50 8.91 -23.66
N HIS A 71 2.33 7.62 -23.36
CA HIS A 71 3.09 6.51 -23.91
C HIS A 71 2.20 5.37 -24.44
N ASP A 72 2.79 4.37 -25.11
CA ASP A 72 2.05 3.23 -25.63
C ASP A 72 1.67 2.27 -24.49
N PRO A 73 0.36 2.06 -24.19
CA PRO A 73 -0.09 1.22 -23.08
C PRO A 73 0.44 -0.21 -23.16
N GLU A 74 0.61 -0.76 -24.37
CA GLU A 74 1.08 -2.14 -24.56
C GLU A 74 2.54 -2.36 -24.14
N SER A 75 3.29 -1.28 -23.87
CA SER A 75 4.70 -1.33 -23.47
C SER A 75 4.94 -1.13 -21.97
N THR A 76 3.89 -0.91 -21.16
CA THR A 76 4.05 -0.56 -19.75
C THR A 76 4.37 -1.78 -18.89
N VAL A 77 5.54 -1.77 -18.26
CA VAL A 77 5.99 -2.82 -17.35
C VAL A 77 6.39 -2.23 -16.00
N PHE A 78 5.70 -2.61 -14.93
CA PHE A 78 6.01 -2.20 -13.55
C PHE A 78 7.01 -3.15 -12.89
N ASP A 79 7.91 -2.59 -12.09
CA ASP A 79 8.73 -3.39 -11.17
C ASP A 79 7.85 -3.95 -10.04
N PHE A 80 7.89 -5.27 -9.83
CA PHE A 80 7.21 -5.95 -8.73
C PHE A 80 8.21 -6.67 -7.82
N ASP A 81 8.78 -5.93 -6.88
CA ASP A 81 9.80 -6.41 -5.96
C ASP A 81 9.26 -7.41 -4.94
N MET A 82 9.78 -8.64 -5.01
CA MET A 82 9.43 -9.73 -4.10
C MET A 82 9.97 -9.52 -2.69
N THR A 83 11.03 -8.72 -2.53
CA THR A 83 11.62 -8.39 -1.23
C THR A 83 11.81 -6.88 -1.06
N PHE A 84 11.84 -6.43 0.18
CA PHE A 84 12.13 -5.02 0.47
C PHE A 84 13.57 -4.65 0.08
N ASP A 85 14.53 -5.59 0.17
CA ASP A 85 15.91 -5.33 -0.22
C ASP A 85 16.06 -5.07 -1.73
N ASP A 86 15.30 -5.77 -2.57
CA ASP A 86 15.26 -5.55 -4.01
C ASP A 86 14.76 -4.13 -4.33
N TYR A 87 13.66 -3.72 -3.69
CA TYR A 87 13.13 -2.36 -3.83
C TYR A 87 14.11 -1.30 -3.32
N ARG A 88 14.69 -1.52 -2.13
CA ARG A 88 15.62 -0.57 -1.50
C ARG A 88 16.92 -0.41 -2.28
N SER A 89 17.35 -1.42 -3.04
CA SER A 89 18.54 -1.30 -3.90
C SER A 89 18.41 -0.19 -4.94
N ARG A 90 17.18 0.09 -5.41
CA ARG A 90 16.84 1.17 -6.35
C ARG A 90 16.31 2.41 -5.65
N HIS A 91 15.78 2.26 -4.43
CA HIS A 91 15.24 3.34 -3.60
C HIS A 91 15.87 3.34 -2.19
N PRO A 92 17.13 3.79 -2.03
CA PRO A 92 17.89 3.62 -0.78
C PRO A 92 17.24 4.23 0.47
N GLU A 93 16.53 5.35 0.31
CA GLU A 93 15.88 6.10 1.39
C GLU A 93 14.42 5.67 1.63
N ALA A 94 13.92 4.69 0.88
CA ALA A 94 12.53 4.29 0.97
C ALA A 94 12.28 3.38 2.17
N SER A 95 11.07 3.48 2.72
CA SER A 95 10.56 2.66 3.81
C SER A 95 9.82 1.42 3.30
N VAL A 96 9.53 0.49 4.21
CA VAL A 96 8.65 -0.66 3.94
C VAL A 96 7.28 -0.19 3.44
N ILE A 97 6.76 0.92 3.96
CA ILE A 97 5.47 1.47 3.52
C ILE A 97 5.54 1.93 2.05
N ASP A 98 6.64 2.60 1.65
CA ASP A 98 6.82 3.05 0.27
C ASP A 98 6.85 1.87 -0.70
N TRP A 99 7.62 0.83 -0.36
CA TRP A 99 7.66 -0.42 -1.12
C TRP A 99 6.26 -1.03 -1.24
N LYS A 100 5.54 -1.20 -0.13
CA LYS A 100 4.21 -1.81 -0.11
C LYS A 100 3.17 -1.04 -0.92
N LEU A 101 3.21 0.29 -0.88
CA LEU A 101 2.37 1.13 -1.73
C LEU A 101 2.74 0.95 -3.21
N SER A 102 4.02 0.91 -3.56
CA SER A 102 4.46 0.65 -4.93
C SER A 102 3.96 -0.70 -5.44
N GLN A 103 4.05 -1.78 -4.65
CA GLN A 103 3.51 -3.10 -5.01
C GLN A 103 1.99 -3.07 -5.18
N SER A 104 1.29 -2.31 -4.33
CA SER A 104 -0.16 -2.13 -4.41
C SER A 104 -0.63 -1.39 -5.68
N VAL A 105 0.17 -0.44 -6.16
CA VAL A 105 -0.09 0.29 -7.41
C VAL A 105 0.22 -0.61 -8.62
N ALA A 106 1.36 -1.30 -8.62
CA ALA A 106 1.70 -2.25 -9.68
C ALA A 106 0.63 -3.35 -9.82
N ALA A 107 0.16 -3.91 -8.70
CA ALA A 107 -0.92 -4.91 -8.69
C ALA A 107 -2.26 -4.37 -9.19
N TYR A 108 -2.54 -3.07 -8.99
CA TYR A 108 -3.74 -2.43 -9.54
C TYR A 108 -3.70 -2.42 -11.06
N PHE A 109 -2.61 -1.91 -11.66
CA PHE A 109 -2.48 -1.85 -13.12
C PHE A 109 -2.46 -3.22 -13.80
N LEU A 110 -1.83 -4.21 -13.16
CA LEU A 110 -1.93 -5.60 -13.62
C LEU A 110 -3.38 -6.09 -13.58
N GLY A 111 -4.10 -5.83 -12.47
CA GLY A 111 -5.48 -6.26 -12.28
C GLY A 111 -6.45 -5.65 -13.29
N GLU A 112 -6.22 -4.41 -13.70
CA GLU A 112 -6.99 -3.71 -14.75
C GLU A 112 -6.60 -4.16 -16.17
N GLY A 113 -5.53 -4.97 -16.33
CA GLY A 113 -5.05 -5.44 -17.63
C GLY A 113 -4.35 -4.35 -18.46
N ILE A 114 -3.87 -3.29 -17.82
CA ILE A 114 -3.26 -2.11 -18.47
C ILE A 114 -1.72 -2.22 -18.45
N ALA A 115 -1.15 -3.06 -17.59
CA ALA A 115 0.30 -3.26 -17.52
C ALA A 115 0.69 -4.70 -17.21
N SER A 116 1.95 -5.02 -17.47
CA SER A 116 2.60 -6.27 -17.03
C SER A 116 3.59 -6.01 -15.90
N LEU A 117 4.03 -7.08 -15.21
CA LEU A 117 4.99 -7.01 -14.11
C LEU A 117 6.31 -7.65 -14.52
N LYS A 118 7.42 -7.11 -14.01
CA LYS A 118 8.76 -7.72 -14.09
C LYS A 118 9.42 -7.81 -12.72
#